data_AF-A0A561TBH7-F1
#
_entry.id   AF-A0A561TBH7-F1
#
_cell.length_a   1.000
_cell.length_b   1.000
_cell.length_c   1.000
_cell.angle_alpha   90.00
_cell.angle_beta   90.00
_cell.angle_gamma   90.00
#
_symmetry.space_group_name_H-M   'P 1'
#
loop_
_entity.id
_entity.type
_entity.pdbx_description
1 polymer ?
#
loop_
_entity_poly.entity_id
_entity_poly.type
_entity_poly.pdbx_seq_one_letter_code
_entity_poly.pdbx_strand_id
1 'polypeptide(L)'
;MRLEMFDPAPIGVILTEGPEHRLAYTNEVYRKTFGDRPLGRTVREAFPDLVQAGYLDILDRVYTTGRAEVLTGAPIDLDFADSPGGGTRYFSFSFSRATTSDGRQGVLGVIVEVTEQVTGAQRIRVLSEERRRALLRYRSLVSAGSQVVWVTGPKGGVTEPSPGWQRVTGQSWEEFRGDGYLDAIHPDDRAGAAEAWQRALAEQAPRT
;
A
#
# COMPACT_ATOMS: atom_id res chain seq x y z
N MET A 1 -6.28 13.39 -38.03
CA MET A 1 -5.76 13.29 -36.65
C MET A 1 -4.39 12.67 -36.76
N ARG A 2 -3.37 13.51 -36.62
CA ARG A 2 -1.97 13.11 -36.81
C ARG A 2 -1.53 12.38 -35.55
N LEU A 3 -1.22 11.09 -35.67
CA LEU A 3 -0.97 10.21 -34.50
C LEU A 3 0.22 10.68 -33.63
N GLU A 4 1.17 11.40 -34.22
CA GLU A 4 2.30 12.05 -33.53
C GLU A 4 1.88 13.05 -32.43
N MET A 5 0.61 13.48 -32.38
CA MET A 5 0.13 14.37 -31.32
C MET A 5 0.18 13.76 -29.91
N PHE A 6 0.33 12.44 -29.81
CA PHE A 6 0.44 11.72 -28.53
C PHE A 6 1.88 11.49 -28.06
N ASP A 7 2.89 11.89 -28.84
CA ASP A 7 4.29 11.79 -28.43
C ASP A 7 4.65 12.61 -27.17
N PRO A 8 4.14 13.84 -26.96
CA PRO A 8 4.42 14.58 -25.73
C PRO A 8 3.66 14.05 -24.50
N ALA A 9 2.76 13.08 -24.68
CA ALA A 9 1.98 12.55 -23.56
C ALA A 9 2.89 11.73 -22.62
N PRO A 10 2.89 12.00 -21.29
CA PRO A 10 3.72 11.30 -20.32
C PRO A 10 3.16 9.90 -19.96
N ILE A 11 2.47 9.26 -20.89
CA ILE A 11 1.78 7.98 -20.75
C ILE A 11 2.07 7.14 -21.98
N GLY A 12 2.15 5.81 -21.83
CA GLY A 12 2.27 4.93 -22.99
C GLY A 12 0.98 4.95 -23.79
N VAL A 13 1.08 5.13 -25.10
CA VAL A 13 -0.09 5.09 -26.00
C VAL A 13 0.19 4.12 -27.13
N ILE A 14 -0.77 3.23 -27.39
CA ILE A 14 -0.80 2.36 -28.56
C ILE A 14 -2.12 2.53 -29.31
N LEU A 15 -2.09 2.41 -30.62
CA LEU A 15 -3.28 2.37 -31.46
C LEU A 15 -3.21 1.19 -32.40
N THR A 16 -4.32 0.48 -32.50
CA THR A 16 -4.50 -0.65 -33.43
C THR A 16 -5.60 -0.32 -34.43
N GLU A 17 -5.61 -1.02 -35.55
CA GLU A 17 -6.59 -0.87 -36.63
C GLU A 17 -7.14 -2.22 -37.09
N GLY A 18 -8.42 -2.19 -37.46
CA GLY A 18 -9.13 -3.36 -37.98
C GLY A 18 -9.41 -4.44 -36.93
N PRO A 19 -10.16 -5.47 -37.33
CA PRO A 19 -10.54 -6.57 -36.45
C PRO A 19 -9.38 -7.50 -36.09
N GLU A 20 -8.27 -7.43 -36.83
CA GLU A 20 -7.05 -8.21 -36.53
C GLU A 20 -6.07 -7.46 -35.62
N HIS A 21 -6.47 -6.29 -35.12
CA HIS A 21 -5.66 -5.44 -34.25
C HIS A 21 -4.26 -5.19 -34.81
N ARG A 22 -4.17 -4.62 -36.01
CA ARG A 22 -2.88 -4.27 -36.59
C ARG A 22 -2.32 -3.03 -35.92
N LEU A 23 -1.10 -3.10 -35.40
CA LEU A 23 -0.45 -2.01 -34.67
C LEU A 23 -0.19 -0.84 -35.62
N ALA A 24 -0.93 0.26 -35.44
CA ALA A 24 -0.82 1.44 -36.27
C ALA A 24 0.12 2.49 -35.68
N TYR A 25 0.22 2.56 -34.34
CA TYR A 25 1.05 3.55 -33.66
C TYR A 25 1.43 3.12 -32.24
N THR A 26 2.61 3.55 -31.83
CA THR A 26 3.10 3.56 -30.44
C THR A 26 3.79 4.90 -30.20
N ASN A 27 3.59 5.53 -29.04
CA ASN A 27 4.26 6.79 -28.74
C ASN A 27 5.66 6.60 -28.12
N GLU A 28 6.38 7.70 -27.91
CA GLU A 28 7.75 7.66 -27.38
C GLU A 28 7.85 6.99 -26.00
N VAL A 29 6.92 7.28 -25.08
CA VAL A 29 6.90 6.68 -23.73
C VAL A 29 6.75 5.17 -23.84
N TYR A 30 5.83 4.68 -24.67
CA TYR A 30 5.66 3.25 -24.90
C TYR A 30 6.96 2.58 -25.36
N ARG A 31 7.61 3.15 -26.37
CA ARG A 31 8.82 2.58 -26.97
C ARG A 31 10.01 2.58 -26.01
N LYS A 32 10.15 3.62 -25.18
CA LYS A 32 11.18 3.67 -24.12
C LYS A 32 10.98 2.57 -23.07
N THR A 33 9.75 2.30 -22.67
CA THR A 33 9.47 1.32 -21.61
C THR A 33 9.49 -0.12 -22.14
N PHE A 34 8.79 -0.39 -23.25
CA PHE A 34 8.54 -1.75 -23.76
C PHE A 34 9.35 -2.12 -25.01
N GLY A 35 10.19 -1.21 -25.49
CA GLY A 35 10.95 -1.35 -26.73
C GLY A 35 10.13 -1.03 -27.99
N ASP A 36 10.83 -0.94 -29.12
CA ASP A 36 10.22 -0.75 -30.43
C ASP A 36 9.46 -2.01 -30.89
N ARG A 37 8.38 -1.78 -31.66
CA ARG A 37 7.49 -2.84 -32.12
C ARG A 37 7.16 -2.63 -33.60
N PRO A 38 7.08 -3.70 -34.41
CA PRO A 38 6.85 -3.57 -35.84
C PRO A 38 5.42 -3.08 -36.13
N LEU A 39 5.31 -1.87 -36.69
CA LEU A 39 4.02 -1.32 -37.14
C LEU A 39 3.48 -2.10 -38.35
N GLY A 40 2.15 -2.09 -38.52
CA GLY A 40 1.40 -2.79 -39.58
C GLY A 40 1.22 -4.30 -39.34
N ARG A 41 1.93 -4.86 -38.37
CA ARG A 41 1.77 -6.25 -37.91
C ARG A 41 0.63 -6.36 -36.92
N THR A 42 0.04 -7.55 -36.82
CA THR A 42 -0.99 -7.82 -35.81
C THR A 42 -0.39 -7.70 -34.42
N VAL A 43 -1.18 -7.32 -33.41
CA VAL A 43 -0.70 -7.29 -32.01
C VAL A 43 -0.14 -8.66 -31.60
N ARG A 44 -0.71 -9.76 -32.13
CA ARG A 44 -0.19 -11.12 -31.90
C ARG A 44 1.25 -11.31 -32.37
N GLU A 45 1.61 -10.74 -33.52
CA GLU A 45 2.97 -10.80 -34.08
C GLU A 45 3.91 -9.80 -33.43
N ALA A 46 3.42 -8.58 -33.12
CA ALA A 46 4.23 -7.51 -32.55
C ALA A 46 4.53 -7.72 -31.05
N PHE A 47 3.63 -8.41 -30.33
CA PHE A 47 3.68 -8.57 -28.89
C PHE A 47 3.51 -10.04 -28.46
N PRO A 48 4.43 -10.95 -28.82
CA PRO A 48 4.33 -12.36 -28.44
C PRO A 48 4.17 -12.56 -26.92
N ASP A 49 4.80 -11.69 -26.12
CA ASP A 49 4.73 -11.71 -24.66
C ASP A 49 3.33 -11.36 -24.12
N LEU A 50 2.63 -10.41 -24.76
CA LEU A 50 1.26 -10.01 -24.36
C LEU A 50 0.21 -11.07 -24.72
N VAL A 51 0.48 -11.91 -25.71
CA VAL A 51 -0.39 -13.04 -26.08
C VAL A 51 -0.45 -14.07 -24.96
N GLN A 52 0.70 -14.37 -24.34
CA GLN A 52 0.75 -15.33 -23.24
C GLN A 52 0.01 -14.85 -21.99
N ALA A 53 -0.07 -13.53 -21.78
CA ALA A 53 -0.74 -12.93 -20.64
C ALA A 53 -2.27 -12.71 -20.84
N GLY A 54 -2.83 -13.12 -21.98
CA GLY A 54 -4.28 -13.09 -22.22
C GLY A 54 -4.86 -11.71 -22.56
N TYR A 55 -4.02 -10.74 -22.93
CA TYR A 55 -4.49 -9.38 -23.23
C TYR A 55 -5.18 -9.25 -24.59
N LEU A 56 -4.99 -10.21 -25.52
CA LEU A 56 -5.65 -10.18 -26.83
C LEU A 56 -7.18 -10.23 -26.73
N ASP A 57 -7.72 -11.05 -25.82
CA ASP A 57 -9.16 -11.21 -25.67
C ASP A 57 -9.84 -9.90 -25.23
N ILE A 58 -9.11 -9.03 -24.52
CA ILE A 58 -9.61 -7.70 -24.14
C ILE A 58 -9.74 -6.81 -25.37
N LEU A 59 -8.75 -6.83 -26.27
CA LEU A 59 -8.79 -6.05 -27.51
C LEU A 59 -9.97 -6.48 -28.38
N ASP A 60 -10.18 -7.79 -28.54
CA ASP A 60 -11.28 -8.35 -29.32
C ASP A 60 -12.65 -7.92 -28.74
N ARG A 61 -12.82 -8.02 -27.42
CA ARG A 61 -14.05 -7.58 -26.73
C ARG A 61 -14.28 -6.08 -26.87
N VAL A 62 -13.25 -5.26 -26.68
CA VAL A 62 -13.36 -3.80 -26.80
C VAL A 62 -13.74 -3.43 -28.23
N TYR A 63 -13.13 -4.05 -29.24
CA TYR A 63 -13.43 -3.79 -30.65
C TYR A 63 -14.85 -4.18 -31.04
N THR A 64 -15.29 -5.37 -30.65
CA THR A 64 -16.61 -5.90 -31.01
C THR A 64 -17.75 -5.21 -30.25
N THR A 65 -17.59 -5.00 -28.94
CA THR A 65 -18.66 -4.45 -28.08
C THR A 65 -18.65 -2.93 -27.96
N GLY A 66 -17.48 -2.31 -28.14
CA GLY A 66 -17.23 -0.90 -27.88
C GLY A 66 -17.27 -0.47 -26.43
N ARG A 67 -17.35 -1.40 -25.48
CA ARG A 67 -17.18 -1.09 -24.06
C ARG A 67 -15.70 -0.96 -23.75
N ALA A 68 -15.32 0.13 -23.09
CA ALA A 68 -13.96 0.29 -22.62
C ALA A 68 -13.66 -0.69 -21.48
N GLU A 69 -12.45 -1.22 -21.44
CA GLU A 69 -11.96 -2.09 -20.38
C GLU A 69 -10.72 -1.49 -19.71
N VAL A 70 -10.61 -1.66 -18.40
CA VAL A 70 -9.51 -1.12 -17.59
C VAL A 70 -8.97 -2.22 -16.68
N LEU A 71 -7.66 -2.41 -16.69
CA LEU A 71 -6.94 -3.31 -15.80
C LEU A 71 -5.95 -2.47 -15.00
N THR A 72 -6.04 -2.53 -13.67
CA THR A 72 -5.21 -1.69 -12.80
C THR A 72 -4.27 -2.55 -11.97
N GLY A 73 -3.00 -2.13 -11.89
CA GLY A 73 -1.99 -2.79 -11.07
C GLY A 73 -1.64 -4.20 -11.57
N ALA A 74 -1.69 -4.42 -12.89
CA ALA A 74 -1.27 -5.68 -13.49
C ALA A 74 0.25 -5.84 -13.37
N PRO A 75 0.75 -6.92 -12.76
CA PRO A 75 2.19 -7.18 -12.68
C PRO A 75 2.69 -7.63 -14.05
N ILE A 76 3.74 -6.98 -14.52
CA ILE A 76 4.46 -7.33 -15.76
C ILE A 76 5.90 -7.65 -15.37
N ASP A 77 6.28 -8.89 -15.65
CA ASP A 77 7.62 -9.42 -15.41
C ASP A 77 8.29 -9.65 -16.77
N LEU A 78 8.95 -8.61 -17.27
CA LEU A 78 9.60 -8.56 -18.57
C LEU A 78 10.91 -7.79 -18.46
N ASP A 79 11.84 -8.04 -19.38
CA ASP A 79 12.97 -7.16 -19.59
C ASP A 79 12.49 -5.85 -20.25
N PHE A 80 12.33 -4.80 -19.42
CA PHE A 80 11.99 -3.46 -19.89
C PHE A 80 13.19 -2.84 -20.61
N ALA A 81 12.94 -2.15 -21.72
CA ALA A 81 14.00 -1.56 -22.53
C ALA A 81 14.78 -0.47 -21.78
N ASP A 82 14.13 0.23 -20.85
CA ASP A 82 14.74 1.24 -19.98
C ASP A 82 15.42 0.66 -18.73
N SER A 83 15.25 -0.63 -18.44
CA SER A 83 15.87 -1.33 -17.31
C SER A 83 15.98 -2.84 -17.59
N PRO A 84 16.95 -3.26 -18.42
CA PRO A 84 17.21 -4.67 -18.68
C PRO A 84 17.57 -5.42 -17.38
N GLY A 85 16.97 -6.59 -17.15
CA GLY A 85 17.07 -7.34 -15.89
C GLY A 85 16.21 -6.78 -14.75
N GLY A 86 15.34 -5.81 -15.05
CA GLY A 86 14.45 -5.19 -14.09
C GLY A 86 13.37 -6.16 -13.60
N GLY A 87 13.14 -6.20 -12.29
CA GLY A 87 12.07 -7.00 -11.69
C GLY A 87 10.66 -6.52 -12.05
N THR A 88 9.65 -7.16 -11.44
CA THR A 88 8.24 -6.90 -11.73
C THR A 88 7.85 -5.42 -11.57
N ARG A 89 7.26 -4.85 -12.63
CA ARG A 89 6.61 -3.53 -12.61
C ARG A 89 5.10 -3.67 -12.69
N TYR A 90 4.37 -2.66 -12.23
CA TYR A 90 2.91 -2.69 -12.22
C TYR A 90 2.36 -1.63 -13.15
N PHE A 91 1.40 -2.02 -14.00
CA PHE A 91 0.81 -1.09 -14.98
C PHE A 91 -0.71 -1.05 -14.87
N SER A 92 -1.27 0.11 -15.18
CA SER A 92 -2.67 0.28 -15.48
C SER A 92 -2.84 0.42 -16.99
N PHE A 93 -3.67 -0.45 -17.56
CA PHE A 93 -4.03 -0.46 -18.97
C PHE A 93 -5.48 -0.02 -19.11
N SER A 94 -5.77 0.90 -20.02
CA SER A 94 -7.14 1.18 -20.46
C SER A 94 -7.24 1.02 -21.97
N PHE A 95 -8.26 0.29 -22.39
CA PHE A 95 -8.54 0.00 -23.80
C PHE A 95 -9.90 0.55 -24.16
N SER A 96 -9.97 1.29 -25.26
CA SER A 96 -11.21 1.88 -25.77
C SER A 96 -11.23 1.83 -27.29
N ARG A 97 -12.42 1.79 -27.88
CA ARG A 97 -12.53 1.93 -29.33
C ARG A 97 -12.09 3.31 -29.75
N ALA A 98 -11.30 3.37 -30.82
CA ALA A 98 -10.91 4.59 -31.47
C ALA A 98 -11.22 4.52 -32.96
N THR A 99 -11.45 5.69 -33.54
CA THR A 99 -11.56 5.85 -34.99
C THR A 99 -10.40 6.71 -35.45
N THR A 100 -9.60 6.19 -36.37
CA THR A 100 -8.52 6.94 -37.01
C THR A 100 -9.11 8.00 -37.93
N SER A 101 -8.30 8.97 -38.36
CA SER A 101 -8.85 10.09 -39.15
C SER A 101 -9.26 9.76 -40.57
N ASP A 102 -8.87 8.61 -41.07
CA ASP A 102 -9.35 8.04 -42.34
C ASP A 102 -10.57 7.13 -42.15
N GLY A 103 -11.17 7.13 -40.94
CA GLY A 103 -12.42 6.42 -40.64
C GLY A 103 -12.23 4.95 -40.28
N ARG A 104 -11.00 4.43 -40.21
CA ARG A 104 -10.77 3.03 -39.79
C ARG A 104 -11.06 2.88 -38.30
N GLN A 105 -11.75 1.79 -37.96
CA GLN A 105 -12.02 1.42 -36.58
C GLN A 105 -10.84 0.68 -35.98
N GLY A 106 -10.61 0.88 -34.69
CA GLY A 106 -9.46 0.34 -33.98
C GLY A 106 -9.61 0.38 -32.47
N VAL A 107 -8.55 0.03 -31.76
CA VAL A 107 -8.48 0.10 -30.29
C VAL A 107 -7.31 0.99 -29.89
N LEU A 108 -7.61 2.00 -29.07
CA LEU A 108 -6.65 2.82 -28.35
C LEU A 108 -6.34 2.17 -27.01
N GLY A 109 -5.06 1.88 -26.77
CA GLY A 109 -4.54 1.48 -25.47
C GLY A 109 -3.78 2.63 -24.82
N VAL A 110 -4.10 2.92 -23.57
CA VAL A 110 -3.33 3.83 -22.71
C VAL A 110 -2.72 3.03 -21.58
N ILE A 111 -1.43 3.26 -21.32
CA ILE A 111 -0.60 2.51 -20.40
C ILE A 111 0.04 3.49 -19.42
N VAL A 112 -0.18 3.27 -18.14
CA VAL A 112 0.39 4.07 -17.06
C VAL A 112 1.12 3.16 -16.10
N GLU A 113 2.39 3.44 -15.82
CA GLU A 113 3.10 2.74 -14.78
C GLU A 113 2.58 3.18 -13.40
N VAL A 114 2.25 2.20 -12.56
CA VAL A 114 1.74 2.38 -11.20
C VAL A 114 2.56 1.61 -10.15
N THR A 115 3.83 1.32 -10.46
CA THR A 115 4.74 0.54 -9.62
C THR A 115 4.91 1.16 -8.23
N GLU A 116 5.16 2.46 -8.14
CA GLU A 116 5.35 3.15 -6.86
C GLU A 116 4.07 3.10 -6.01
N GLN A 117 2.91 3.28 -6.63
CA GLN A 117 1.61 3.29 -5.98
C GLN A 117 1.27 1.90 -5.42
N VAL A 118 1.47 0.85 -6.22
CA VAL A 118 1.20 -0.52 -5.79
C VAL A 118 2.18 -0.96 -4.70
N THR A 119 3.47 -0.77 -4.90
CA THR A 119 4.50 -1.18 -3.93
C THR A 119 4.43 -0.36 -2.63
N GLY A 120 4.12 0.94 -2.72
CA GLY A 120 3.86 1.79 -1.57
C GLY A 120 2.66 1.32 -0.75
N ALA A 121 1.53 1.05 -1.40
CA ALA A 121 0.34 0.52 -0.73
C ALA A 121 0.61 -0.84 -0.07
N GLN A 122 1.35 -1.73 -0.74
CA GLN A 122 1.76 -3.02 -0.18
C GLN A 122 2.64 -2.86 1.06
N ARG A 123 3.66 -1.98 1.02
CA ARG A 123 4.53 -1.69 2.18
C ARG A 123 3.74 -1.20 3.38
N ILE A 124 2.80 -0.27 3.18
CA ILE A 124 1.94 0.24 4.25
C ILE A 124 1.10 -0.88 4.86
N ARG A 125 0.53 -1.76 4.04
CA ARG A 125 -0.25 -2.90 4.53
C ARG A 125 0.59 -3.84 5.40
N VAL A 126 1.78 -4.21 4.94
CA VAL A 126 2.70 -5.10 5.69
C VAL A 126 3.07 -4.48 7.04
N LEU A 127 3.51 -3.22 7.06
CA LEU A 127 3.89 -2.54 8.30
C LEU A 127 2.71 -2.42 9.28
N SER A 128 1.50 -2.16 8.78
CA SER A 128 0.30 -2.11 9.60
C SER A 128 -0.02 -3.46 10.24
N GLU A 129 0.10 -4.55 9.48
CA GLU A 129 -0.09 -5.91 9.99
C GLU A 129 0.97 -6.30 11.04
N GLU A 130 2.24 -5.96 10.80
CA GLU A 130 3.32 -6.19 11.76
C GLU A 130 3.08 -5.43 13.06
N ARG A 131 2.74 -4.14 12.98
CA ARG A 131 2.38 -3.32 14.15
C ARG A 131 1.22 -3.94 14.92
N ARG A 132 0.17 -4.38 14.22
CA ARG A 132 -0.98 -5.05 14.83
C ARG A 132 -0.57 -6.33 15.56
N ARG A 133 0.25 -7.18 14.92
CA ARG A 133 0.77 -8.42 15.54
C ARG A 133 1.61 -8.12 16.77
N ALA A 134 2.48 -7.11 16.72
CA ALA A 134 3.31 -6.70 17.85
C ALA A 134 2.46 -6.22 19.03
N LEU A 135 1.45 -5.37 18.78
CA LEU A 135 0.53 -4.90 19.81
C LEU A 135 -0.27 -6.04 20.45
N LEU A 136 -0.72 -7.02 19.66
CA LEU A 136 -1.40 -8.20 20.18
C LEU A 136 -0.48 -9.04 21.06
N ARG A 137 0.77 -9.29 20.63
CA ARG A 137 1.74 -10.02 21.46
C ARG A 137 2.05 -9.28 22.76
N TYR A 138 2.27 -7.97 22.69
CA TYR A 138 2.49 -7.13 23.88
C TYR A 138 1.31 -7.24 24.86
N ARG A 139 0.07 -7.08 24.38
CA ARG A 139 -1.13 -7.23 25.20
C ARG A 139 -1.25 -8.62 25.83
N SER A 140 -0.95 -9.68 25.08
CA SER A 140 -0.95 -11.05 25.62
C SER A 140 0.10 -11.24 26.71
N LEU A 141 1.32 -10.74 26.52
CA LEU A 141 2.38 -10.84 27.52
C LEU A 141 2.04 -10.07 28.81
N VAL A 142 1.57 -8.82 28.68
CA VAL A 142 1.11 -8.01 29.83
C VAL A 142 -0.10 -8.65 30.53
N SER A 143 -0.96 -9.35 29.80
CA SER A 143 -2.12 -10.02 30.40
C SER A 143 -1.78 -11.35 31.06
N ALA A 144 -0.79 -12.09 30.53
CA ALA A 144 -0.39 -13.40 31.03
C ALA A 144 0.57 -13.33 32.23
N GLY A 145 1.34 -12.25 32.37
CA GLY A 145 2.17 -12.00 33.54
C GLY A 145 1.39 -11.33 34.69
N SER A 146 1.73 -11.65 35.94
CA SER A 146 1.29 -10.89 37.13
C SER A 146 1.97 -9.51 37.23
N GLN A 147 2.52 -8.99 36.13
CA GLN A 147 3.18 -7.69 36.11
C GLN A 147 2.14 -6.58 36.13
N VAL A 148 2.28 -5.68 37.09
CA VAL A 148 1.55 -4.41 37.10
C VAL A 148 2.33 -3.42 36.24
N VAL A 149 1.72 -3.02 35.13
CA VAL A 149 2.21 -1.92 34.27
C VAL A 149 1.17 -0.82 34.30
N TRP A 150 1.58 0.40 34.65
CA TRP A 150 0.72 1.58 34.62
C TRP A 150 1.42 2.73 33.89
N VAL A 151 0.65 3.72 33.49
CA VAL A 151 1.14 4.97 32.89
C VAL A 151 0.74 6.11 33.82
N THR A 152 1.70 6.98 34.12
CA THR A 152 1.50 8.16 34.96
C THR A 152 1.77 9.44 34.18
N GLY A 153 1.06 10.51 34.52
CA GLY A 153 1.33 11.84 33.99
C GLY A 153 2.58 12.47 34.59
N PRO A 154 2.99 13.68 34.13
CA PRO A 154 4.19 14.36 34.61
C PRO A 154 4.20 14.68 36.12
N LYS A 155 3.03 14.70 36.77
CA LYS A 155 2.87 14.93 38.21
C LYS A 155 2.87 13.63 39.04
N GLY A 156 2.96 12.47 38.39
CA GLY A 156 3.01 11.18 39.05
C GLY A 156 1.69 10.43 39.19
N GLY A 157 0.56 11.11 39.01
CA GLY A 157 -0.75 10.45 39.08
C GLY A 157 -0.98 9.49 37.90
N VAL A 158 -1.65 8.36 38.14
CA VAL A 158 -1.98 7.35 37.12
C VAL A 158 -3.01 7.90 36.14
N THR A 159 -2.70 7.82 34.84
CA THR A 159 -3.50 8.43 33.76
C THR A 159 -4.22 7.42 32.87
N GLU A 160 -3.84 6.14 32.93
CA GLU A 160 -4.47 5.08 32.13
C GLU A 160 -4.85 3.87 33.00
N PRO A 161 -5.94 3.15 32.67
CA PRO A 161 -6.30 1.90 33.34
C PRO A 161 -5.19 0.85 33.23
N SER A 162 -4.92 0.15 34.33
CA SER A 162 -3.99 -0.98 34.40
C SER A 162 -4.74 -2.26 34.78
N PRO A 163 -5.06 -3.14 33.82
CA PRO A 163 -5.71 -4.42 34.13
C PRO A 163 -4.90 -5.30 35.08
N GLY A 164 -3.56 -5.20 35.05
CA GLY A 164 -2.68 -5.90 35.98
C GLY A 164 -2.89 -5.42 37.42
N TRP A 165 -2.92 -4.11 37.64
CA TRP A 165 -3.22 -3.54 38.96
C TRP A 165 -4.59 -3.98 39.45
N GLN A 166 -5.63 -3.83 38.62
CA GLN A 166 -7.00 -4.20 38.99
C GLN A 166 -7.13 -5.68 39.39
N ARG A 167 -6.43 -6.59 38.69
CA ARG A 167 -6.39 -8.01 39.06
C ARG A 167 -5.67 -8.27 40.38
N VAL A 168 -4.58 -7.56 40.64
CA VAL A 168 -3.72 -7.79 41.82
C VAL A 168 -4.30 -7.16 43.07
N THR A 169 -4.78 -5.91 42.99
CA THR A 169 -5.26 -5.13 44.15
C THR A 169 -6.77 -5.18 44.31
N GLY A 170 -7.52 -5.54 43.27
CA GLY A 170 -8.99 -5.49 43.25
C GLY A 170 -9.58 -4.09 43.03
N GLN A 171 -8.76 -3.03 43.05
CA GLN A 171 -9.24 -1.66 42.81
C GLN A 171 -9.75 -1.50 41.37
N SER A 172 -10.87 -0.80 41.19
CA SER A 172 -11.39 -0.35 39.90
C SER A 172 -10.62 0.87 39.38
N TRP A 173 -10.72 1.15 38.07
CA TRP A 173 -10.08 2.33 37.46
C TRP A 173 -10.45 3.65 38.16
N GLU A 174 -11.70 3.79 38.59
CA GLU A 174 -12.16 5.00 39.26
C GLU A 174 -11.52 5.19 40.64
N GLU A 175 -11.15 4.09 41.31
CA GLU A 175 -10.56 4.12 42.65
C GLU A 175 -9.07 4.46 42.62
N PHE A 176 -8.29 3.92 41.68
CA PHE A 176 -6.82 4.13 41.69
C PHE A 176 -6.31 5.24 40.75
N ARG A 177 -7.15 5.84 39.90
CA ARG A 177 -6.74 6.94 39.01
C ARG A 177 -6.16 8.12 39.79
N GLY A 178 -5.20 8.83 39.20
CA GLY A 178 -4.47 9.87 39.92
C GLY A 178 -3.61 9.27 41.02
N ASP A 179 -3.83 9.70 42.27
CA ASP A 179 -3.04 9.24 43.43
C ASP A 179 -3.72 8.10 44.23
N GLY A 180 -4.88 7.61 43.77
CA GLY A 180 -5.67 6.59 44.47
C GLY A 180 -4.99 5.21 44.56
N TYR A 181 -3.89 5.00 43.84
CA TYR A 181 -3.04 3.80 44.01
C TYR A 181 -2.45 3.70 45.44
N LEU A 182 -2.28 4.84 46.14
CA LEU A 182 -1.81 4.87 47.52
C LEU A 182 -2.76 4.15 48.48
N ASP A 183 -4.05 4.02 48.12
CA ASP A 183 -5.02 3.34 48.97
C ASP A 183 -4.82 1.82 49.01
N ALA A 184 -4.13 1.24 48.02
CA ALA A 184 -3.70 -0.15 48.05
C ALA A 184 -2.45 -0.38 48.93
N ILE A 185 -1.78 0.68 49.39
CA ILE A 185 -0.61 0.63 50.26
C ILE A 185 -1.07 0.72 51.73
N HIS A 186 -0.41 -0.04 52.61
CA HIS A 186 -0.67 0.01 54.06
C HIS A 186 -0.56 1.45 54.59
N PRO A 187 -1.48 1.93 55.46
CA PRO A 187 -1.53 3.33 55.91
C PRO A 187 -0.20 3.90 56.40
N ASP A 188 0.58 3.10 57.13
CA ASP A 188 1.87 3.51 57.69
C ASP A 188 2.94 3.78 56.62
N ASP A 189 2.81 3.15 55.45
CA ASP A 189 3.81 3.23 54.37
C ASP A 189 3.45 4.28 53.30
N ARG A 190 2.22 4.82 53.31
CA ARG A 190 1.71 5.71 52.24
C ARG A 190 2.54 6.98 52.07
N ALA A 191 2.88 7.64 53.18
CA ALA A 191 3.65 8.88 53.14
C ALA A 191 5.05 8.65 52.54
N GLY A 192 5.74 7.59 52.99
CA GLY A 192 7.05 7.22 52.46
C GLY A 192 7.02 6.82 50.99
N ALA A 193 5.98 6.08 50.57
CA ALA A 193 5.79 5.71 49.16
C ALA A 193 5.54 6.95 48.27
N ALA A 194 4.69 7.88 48.69
CA ALA A 194 4.40 9.10 47.96
C ALA A 194 5.64 10.00 47.80
N GLU A 195 6.41 10.20 48.87
CA GLU A 195 7.65 10.97 48.83
C GLU A 195 8.71 10.32 47.93
N ALA A 196 8.86 9.00 48.02
CA ALA A 196 9.77 8.25 47.16
C ALA A 196 9.37 8.36 45.69
N TRP A 197 8.08 8.31 45.39
CA TRP A 197 7.55 8.46 44.04
C TRP A 197 7.81 9.85 43.46
N GLN A 198 7.53 10.91 44.23
CA GLN A 198 7.79 12.29 43.80
C GLN A 198 9.28 12.54 43.55
N ARG A 199 10.16 11.94 44.36
CA ARG A 199 11.60 12.03 44.16
C ARG A 199 12.04 11.35 42.86
N ALA A 200 11.54 10.15 42.57
CA ALA A 200 11.85 9.44 41.33
C ALA A 200 11.43 10.22 40.08
N LEU A 201 10.28 10.92 40.13
CA LEU A 201 9.82 11.80 39.05
C LEU A 201 10.73 13.01 38.85
N ALA A 202 11.19 13.62 39.94
CA ALA A 202 12.10 14.77 39.89
C ALA A 202 13.49 14.40 39.34
N GLU A 203 13.97 13.19 39.66
CA GLU A 203 15.31 12.73 39.29
C GLU A 203 15.37 12.02 37.92
N GLN A 204 14.22 11.65 37.34
CA GLN A 204 14.12 10.82 36.11
C GLN A 204 14.97 9.53 36.16
N ALA A 205 15.24 9.00 37.35
CA ALA A 205 16.10 7.84 37.54
C ALA A 205 15.29 6.66 38.12
N PRO A 206 15.43 5.44 37.57
CA PRO A 206 14.81 4.25 38.15
C PRO A 206 15.45 3.95 39.50
N ARG A 207 14.61 3.60 40.49
CA ARG A 207 15.09 3.09 41.77
C ARG A 207 15.41 1.59 41.62
N THR A 208 16.61 1.19 42.02
CA THR A 208 17.03 -0.23 42.09
C THR A 208 16.64 -0.85 43.41
#